data_AF-A0AAP4FW01-F1
#
_entry.id   AF-A0AAP4FW01-F1
#
_cell.length_a   1.000
_cell.length_b   1.000
_cell.length_c   1.000
_cell.angle_alpha   90.00
_cell.angle_beta   90.00
_cell.angle_gamma   90.00
#
_symmetry.space_group_name_H-M   'P 1'
#
loop_
_entity.id
_entity.type
_entity.pdbx_description
1 polymer ?
#
loop_
_entity_poly.entity_id
_entity_poly.type
_entity_poly.pdbx_seq_one_letter_code
_entity_poly.pdbx_strand_id
1 'polypeptide(L)'
;MNNHNTPPDQTIADLAHLAWCALVALRFAQRNGLAQPPLMEHTFLLRWLATAQKQRRFPRTVAPDIDSLLSLGRQKGLAAGLYQRLEYLWESCSSPAKQQSDLFRLTYAIEALKAQGWLNAVITDEEWDIPALRKRPVIDVW
;
A
#
# COMPACT_ATOMS: atom_id res chain seq x y z
N MET A 1 11.96 -16.64 -19.10
CA MET A 1 11.57 -16.74 -17.68
C MET A 1 11.99 -15.44 -17.03
N ASN A 2 11.06 -14.50 -16.81
CA ASN A 2 11.40 -13.18 -16.31
C ASN A 2 10.77 -13.01 -14.92
N ASN A 3 11.61 -13.15 -13.90
CA ASN A 3 11.27 -12.83 -12.51
C ASN A 3 11.14 -11.29 -12.42
N HIS A 4 9.91 -10.78 -12.48
CA HIS A 4 9.65 -9.41 -12.10
C HIS A 4 9.60 -9.31 -10.58
N ASN A 5 10.76 -9.13 -9.95
CA ASN A 5 10.83 -8.54 -8.62
C ASN A 5 10.50 -7.05 -8.78
N THR A 6 9.20 -6.73 -8.84
CA THR A 6 8.73 -5.35 -8.73
C THR A 6 9.10 -4.82 -7.33
N PRO A 7 9.70 -3.63 -7.23
CA PRO A 7 10.03 -3.05 -5.93
C PRO A 7 8.75 -2.86 -5.09
N PRO A 8 8.82 -3.05 -3.77
CA PRO A 8 7.65 -3.01 -2.87
C PRO A 8 6.85 -1.70 -3.01
N ASP A 9 7.54 -0.60 -3.28
CA ASP A 9 6.92 0.72 -3.47
C ASP A 9 5.99 0.80 -4.68
N GLN A 10 6.31 0.06 -5.76
CA GLN A 10 5.48 0.04 -6.95
C GLN A 10 4.18 -0.74 -6.69
N THR A 11 4.25 -1.85 -5.95
CA THR A 11 3.06 -2.62 -5.57
C THR A 11 2.12 -1.80 -4.68
N ILE A 12 2.66 -1.01 -3.75
CA ILE A 12 1.88 -0.10 -2.89
C ILE A 12 1.18 0.97 -3.75
N ALA A 13 1.90 1.57 -4.69
CA ALA A 13 1.33 2.56 -5.60
C ALA A 13 0.23 1.96 -6.51
N ASP A 14 0.44 0.74 -7.03
CA ASP A 14 -0.54 0.03 -7.84
C ASP A 14 -1.82 -0.28 -7.04
N LEU A 15 -1.66 -0.65 -5.76
CA LEU A 15 -2.76 -0.96 -4.85
C LEU A 15 -3.55 0.30 -4.47
N ALA A 16 -2.85 1.42 -4.22
CA ALA A 16 -3.47 2.73 -4.01
C ALA A 16 -4.31 3.12 -5.24
N HIS A 17 -3.75 2.97 -6.44
CA HIS A 17 -4.44 3.31 -7.69
C HIS A 17 -5.69 2.43 -7.92
N LEU A 18 -5.62 1.13 -7.60
CA LEU A 18 -6.77 0.23 -7.60
C LEU A 18 -7.87 0.73 -6.66
N ALA A 19 -7.51 1.03 -5.41
CA ALA A 19 -8.44 1.48 -4.38
C ALA A 19 -9.13 2.79 -4.77
N TRP A 20 -8.35 3.78 -5.22
CA TRP A 20 -8.87 5.05 -5.73
C TRP A 20 -9.87 4.85 -6.87
N CYS A 21 -9.50 4.06 -7.87
CA CYS A 21 -10.33 3.79 -9.04
C CYS A 21 -11.67 3.14 -8.65
N ALA A 22 -11.67 2.21 -7.69
CA ALA A 22 -12.88 1.57 -7.19
C ALA A 22 -13.79 2.57 -6.46
N LEU A 23 -13.22 3.40 -5.58
CA LEU A 23 -13.94 4.42 -4.81
C LEU A 23 -14.53 5.51 -5.72
N VAL A 24 -13.76 6.00 -6.69
CA VAL A 24 -14.24 6.98 -7.68
C VAL A 24 -15.38 6.41 -8.52
N ALA A 25 -15.25 5.15 -8.98
CA ALA A 25 -16.32 4.49 -9.73
C ALA A 25 -17.60 4.33 -8.91
N LEU A 26 -17.48 4.01 -7.61
CA LEU A 26 -18.62 3.93 -6.70
C LEU A 26 -19.29 5.30 -6.51
N ARG A 27 -18.52 6.36 -6.26
CA ARG A 27 -19.04 7.73 -6.13
C ARG A 27 -19.75 8.19 -7.39
N PHE A 28 -19.25 7.82 -8.56
CA PHE A 28 -19.91 8.12 -9.83
C PHE A 28 -21.24 7.39 -9.98
N ALA A 29 -21.30 6.11 -9.58
CA ALA A 29 -22.55 5.35 -9.55
C ALA A 29 -23.59 5.97 -8.59
N GLN A 30 -23.15 6.39 -7.40
CA GLN A 30 -23.99 7.06 -6.39
C GLN A 30 -24.59 8.36 -6.89
N ARG A 31 -23.81 9.18 -7.62
CA ARG A 31 -24.31 10.41 -8.24
C ARG A 31 -25.38 10.15 -9.30
N ASN A 32 -25.34 8.99 -9.94
CA ASN A 32 -26.36 8.56 -10.91
C ASN A 32 -27.54 7.83 -10.25
N GLY A 33 -27.66 7.88 -8.91
CA GLY A 33 -28.74 7.23 -8.16
C GLY A 33 -28.58 5.71 -8.01
N LEU A 34 -27.45 5.14 -8.44
CA LEU A 34 -27.14 3.71 -8.28
C LEU A 34 -26.30 3.50 -7.01
N ALA A 35 -26.34 2.31 -6.41
CA ALA A 35 -25.43 1.96 -5.32
C ALA A 35 -25.48 2.89 -4.09
N GLN A 36 -26.66 3.39 -3.70
CA GLN A 36 -26.82 4.21 -2.48
C GLN A 36 -27.02 3.39 -1.20
N PRO A 37 -27.82 2.31 -1.17
CA PRO A 37 -27.90 1.45 0.00
C PRO A 37 -26.62 0.63 0.18
N PRO A 38 -26.21 0.29 1.42
CA PRO A 38 -25.01 -0.50 1.68
C PRO A 38 -24.95 -1.83 0.89
N LEU A 39 -26.09 -2.49 0.68
CA LEU A 39 -26.19 -3.70 -0.13
C LEU A 39 -25.82 -3.46 -1.60
N MET A 40 -26.26 -2.34 -2.15
CA MET A 40 -25.98 -2.01 -3.55
C MET A 40 -24.56 -1.49 -3.72
N GLU A 41 -23.98 -0.80 -2.73
CA GLU A 41 -22.55 -0.45 -2.70
C GLU A 41 -21.68 -1.71 -2.78
N HIS A 42 -21.96 -2.69 -1.90
CA HIS A 42 -21.25 -3.97 -1.88
C HIS A 42 -21.37 -4.71 -3.22
N THR A 43 -22.59 -4.81 -3.75
CA THR A 43 -22.86 -5.47 -5.03
C THR A 43 -22.16 -4.77 -6.19
N PHE A 44 -22.17 -3.44 -6.19
CA PHE A 44 -21.47 -2.63 -7.18
C PHE A 44 -19.98 -2.89 -7.15
N LEU A 45 -19.35 -2.83 -5.98
CA LEU A 45 -17.91 -3.04 -5.81
C LEU A 45 -17.49 -4.45 -6.24
N LEU A 46 -18.26 -5.49 -5.85
CA LEU A 46 -18.03 -6.87 -6.30
C LEU A 46 -18.07 -6.98 -7.83
N ARG A 47 -19.07 -6.40 -8.47
CA ARG A 47 -19.20 -6.44 -9.94
C ARG A 47 -18.09 -5.65 -10.62
N TRP A 48 -17.73 -4.50 -10.06
CA TRP A 48 -16.66 -3.64 -10.56
C TRP A 48 -15.31 -4.36 -10.49
N LEU A 49 -14.97 -4.98 -9.35
CA LEU A 49 -13.74 -5.75 -9.16
C LEU A 49 -13.66 -6.93 -10.14
N ALA A 50 -14.75 -7.69 -10.29
CA ALA A 50 -14.81 -8.80 -11.24
C ALA A 50 -14.61 -8.33 -12.69
N THR A 51 -15.18 -7.18 -13.03
CA THR A 51 -15.02 -6.57 -14.36
C THR A 51 -13.59 -6.07 -14.59
N ALA A 52 -13.01 -5.40 -13.60
CA ALA A 52 -11.63 -4.91 -13.64
C ALA A 52 -10.63 -6.05 -13.80
N GLN A 53 -10.84 -7.16 -13.10
CA GLN A 53 -10.03 -8.37 -13.21
C GLN A 53 -10.13 -9.00 -14.59
N LYS A 54 -11.37 -9.19 -15.10
CA LYS A 54 -11.62 -9.76 -16.43
C LYS A 54 -10.98 -8.94 -17.54
N GLN A 55 -11.03 -7.62 -17.42
CA GLN A 55 -10.45 -6.67 -18.38
C GLN A 55 -8.92 -6.48 -18.20
N ARG A 56 -8.31 -7.08 -17.16
CA ARG A 56 -6.89 -6.91 -16.81
C ARG A 56 -6.47 -5.43 -16.76
N ARG A 57 -7.32 -4.58 -16.17
CA ARG A 57 -7.11 -3.12 -16.12
C ARG A 57 -5.94 -2.68 -15.24
N PHE A 58 -5.45 -3.58 -14.38
CA PHE A 58 -4.41 -3.32 -13.41
C PHE A 58 -3.19 -4.22 -13.63
N PRO A 59 -2.00 -3.81 -13.17
CA PRO A 59 -0.80 -4.64 -13.22
C PRO A 59 -0.99 -5.98 -12.52
N ARG A 60 -0.19 -6.99 -12.90
CA ARG A 60 -0.29 -8.34 -12.32
C ARG A 60 0.06 -8.38 -10.83
N THR A 61 0.78 -7.38 -10.34
CA THR A 61 1.17 -7.20 -8.92
C THR A 61 -0.04 -7.19 -7.99
N VAL A 62 -1.14 -6.55 -8.40
CA VAL A 62 -2.37 -6.42 -7.59
C VAL A 62 -3.46 -7.43 -7.93
N ALA A 63 -3.20 -8.36 -8.85
CA ALA A 63 -4.16 -9.40 -9.19
C ALA A 63 -4.53 -10.29 -7.98
N PRO A 64 -3.58 -10.72 -7.12
CA PRO A 64 -3.90 -11.47 -5.91
C PRO A 64 -4.79 -10.69 -4.93
N ASP A 65 -4.60 -9.37 -4.81
CA ASP A 65 -5.41 -8.51 -3.95
C ASP A 65 -6.86 -8.43 -4.45
N ILE A 66 -7.04 -8.30 -5.77
CA ILE A 66 -8.37 -8.31 -6.40
C ILE A 66 -9.07 -9.66 -6.14
N ASP A 67 -8.36 -10.78 -6.30
CA ASP A 67 -8.88 -12.12 -6.01
C ASP A 67 -9.29 -12.28 -4.54
N SER A 68 -8.46 -11.81 -3.62
CA SER A 68 -8.73 -11.82 -2.17
C SER A 68 -9.98 -11.01 -1.82
N LEU A 69 -10.10 -9.79 -2.37
CA LEU A 69 -11.28 -8.93 -2.18
C LEU A 69 -12.56 -9.57 -2.74
N LEU A 70 -12.49 -10.20 -3.92
CA LEU A 70 -13.62 -10.90 -4.52
C LEU A 70 -14.05 -12.12 -3.69
N SER A 71 -13.09 -12.93 -3.25
CA SER A 71 -13.35 -14.09 -2.40
C SER A 71 -14.00 -13.66 -1.09
N LEU A 72 -13.42 -12.66 -0.41
CA LEU A 72 -13.94 -12.12 0.84
C LEU A 72 -15.35 -11.55 0.68
N GLY A 73 -15.58 -10.77 -0.39
CA GLY A 73 -16.88 -10.16 -0.67
C GLY A 73 -17.98 -11.19 -0.93
N ARG A 74 -17.65 -12.31 -1.59
CA ARG A 74 -18.58 -13.42 -1.84
C ARG A 74 -18.87 -14.23 -0.57
N GLN A 75 -17.85 -14.48 0.25
CA GLN A 75 -17.99 -15.28 1.46
C GLN A 75 -18.74 -14.56 2.59
N LYS A 76 -18.42 -13.28 2.82
CA LYS A 76 -18.95 -12.54 3.97
C LYS A 76 -20.10 -11.59 3.63
N GLY A 77 -20.42 -11.41 2.35
CA GLY A 77 -21.44 -10.45 1.92
C GLY A 77 -21.14 -9.05 2.47
N LEU A 78 -22.16 -8.37 2.98
CA LEU A 78 -22.02 -7.03 3.58
C LEU A 78 -20.97 -6.96 4.72
N ALA A 79 -20.80 -8.04 5.49
CA ALA A 79 -19.83 -8.10 6.57
C ALA A 79 -18.37 -8.10 6.07
N ALA A 80 -18.15 -8.23 4.74
CA ALA A 80 -16.83 -8.03 4.15
C ALA A 80 -16.33 -6.58 4.31
N GLY A 81 -17.24 -5.59 4.37
CA GLY A 81 -16.89 -4.18 4.49
C GLY A 81 -16.00 -3.70 3.34
N LEU A 82 -16.34 -4.06 2.09
CA LEU A 82 -15.49 -3.79 0.92
C LEU A 82 -15.19 -2.31 0.75
N TYR A 83 -16.16 -1.43 1.00
CA TYR A 83 -15.96 0.01 0.98
C TYR A 83 -14.89 0.45 1.98
N GLN A 84 -15.05 0.09 3.26
CA GLN A 84 -14.14 0.48 4.33
C GLN A 84 -12.72 -0.05 4.10
N ARG A 85 -12.60 -1.25 3.52
CA ARG A 85 -11.29 -1.82 3.17
C ARG A 85 -10.62 -1.06 2.04
N LEU A 86 -11.36 -0.71 0.99
CA LEU A 86 -10.82 0.08 -0.12
C LEU A 86 -10.45 1.49 0.33
N GLU A 87 -11.24 2.10 1.21
CA GLU A 87 -10.93 3.39 1.83
C GLU A 87 -9.63 3.31 2.65
N TYR A 88 -9.49 2.29 3.51
CA TYR A 88 -8.28 2.04 4.27
C TYR A 88 -7.05 1.81 3.38
N LEU A 89 -7.18 1.00 2.33
CA LEU A 89 -6.11 0.77 1.35
C LEU A 89 -5.70 2.07 0.65
N TRP A 90 -6.66 2.90 0.28
CA TRP A 90 -6.38 4.20 -0.30
C TRP A 90 -5.61 5.09 0.68
N GLU A 91 -6.10 5.27 1.90
CA GLU A 91 -5.49 6.17 2.88
C GLU A 91 -4.06 5.74 3.27
N SER A 92 -3.85 4.43 3.44
CA SER A 92 -2.56 3.87 3.81
C SER A 92 -1.54 3.83 2.67
N CYS A 93 -1.99 3.70 1.42
CA CYS A 93 -1.10 3.59 0.26
C CYS A 93 -0.99 4.88 -0.59
N SER A 94 -1.90 5.83 -0.44
CA SER A 94 -1.93 7.09 -1.21
C SER A 94 -0.97 8.15 -0.70
N SER A 95 -0.57 8.08 0.57
CA SER A 95 0.29 9.12 1.11
C SER A 95 1.73 8.90 0.64
N PRO A 96 2.35 9.86 -0.07
CA PRO A 96 3.79 9.81 -0.26
C PRO A 96 4.44 9.74 1.11
N ALA A 97 5.48 8.93 1.28
CA ALA A 97 6.17 8.79 2.57
C ALA A 97 6.50 10.16 3.21
N LYS A 98 6.79 11.19 2.38
CA LYS A 98 7.03 12.58 2.83
C LYS A 98 5.86 13.27 3.55
N GLN A 99 4.63 12.82 3.34
CA GLN A 99 3.40 13.32 3.99
C GLN A 99 2.96 12.45 5.18
N GLN A 100 3.68 11.37 5.46
CA GLN A 100 3.45 10.51 6.61
C GLN A 100 4.24 11.01 7.83
N SER A 101 3.85 10.58 9.03
CA SER A 101 4.52 10.97 10.27
C SER A 101 6.02 10.63 10.25
N ASP A 102 6.82 11.38 11.00
CA ASP A 102 8.28 11.15 11.05
C ASP A 102 8.62 9.74 11.50
N LEU A 103 7.81 9.15 12.39
CA LEU A 103 7.95 7.76 12.81
C LEU A 103 7.73 6.78 11.65
N PHE A 104 6.69 6.98 10.83
CA PHE A 104 6.43 6.14 9.67
C PHE A 104 7.57 6.26 8.65
N ARG A 105 8.02 7.49 8.38
CA ARG A 105 9.15 7.77 7.48
C ARG A 105 10.42 7.07 7.92
N LEU A 106 10.73 7.14 9.22
CA LEU A 106 11.88 6.48 9.82
C LEU A 106 11.77 4.96 9.75
N THR A 107 10.60 4.41 10.10
CA THR A 107 10.34 2.95 10.07
C THR A 107 10.49 2.40 8.66
N TYR A 108 9.89 3.09 7.69
CA TYR A 108 10.00 2.73 6.27
C TYR A 108 11.45 2.78 5.77
N ALA A 109 12.22 3.83 6.12
CA ALA A 109 13.63 3.92 5.76
C ALA A 109 14.47 2.78 6.38
N ILE A 110 14.21 2.43 7.63
CA ILE A 110 14.87 1.31 8.32
C ILE A 110 14.57 -0.01 7.63
N GLU A 111 13.31 -0.29 7.30
CA GLU A 111 12.92 -1.53 6.62
C GLU A 111 13.51 -1.61 5.20
N ALA A 112 13.58 -0.50 4.47
CA ALA A 112 14.23 -0.43 3.16
C ALA A 112 15.74 -0.74 3.25
N LEU A 113 16.43 -0.20 4.26
CA LEU A 113 17.84 -0.51 4.51
C LEU A 113 18.05 -1.98 4.89
N LYS A 114 17.19 -2.53 5.76
CA LYS A 114 17.21 -3.96 6.11
C LYS A 114 17.07 -4.86 4.90
N ALA A 115 16.16 -4.54 3.97
CA ALA A 115 16.00 -5.28 2.73
C ALA A 115 17.26 -5.27 1.83
N GLN A 116 18.14 -4.27 2.00
CA GLN A 116 19.44 -4.19 1.33
C GLN A 116 20.57 -4.86 2.12
N GLY A 117 20.25 -5.60 3.18
CA GLY A 117 21.20 -6.32 4.02
C GLY A 117 21.78 -5.52 5.18
N TRP A 118 21.24 -4.32 5.47
CA TRP A 118 21.68 -3.56 6.64
C TRP A 118 21.08 -4.16 7.92
N LEU A 119 21.91 -4.28 8.95
CA LEU A 119 21.48 -4.77 10.26
C LEU A 119 21.06 -3.57 11.12
N ASN A 120 19.82 -3.60 11.61
CA ASN A 120 19.40 -2.71 12.69
C ASN A 120 19.54 -3.47 14.01
N ALA A 121 20.49 -3.04 14.85
CA ALA A 121 20.78 -3.64 16.14
C ALA A 121 20.84 -2.55 17.21
N VAL A 122 20.37 -2.89 18.42
CA VAL A 122 20.66 -2.11 19.62
C VAL A 122 21.99 -2.63 20.14
N ILE A 123 22.98 -1.75 20.26
CA ILE A 123 24.32 -2.09 20.73
C ILE A 123 24.67 -1.26 21.98
N THR A 124 25.60 -1.75 22.79
CA THR A 124 26.05 -1.02 23.99
C THR A 124 26.98 0.13 23.61
N ASP A 125 27.23 1.05 24.56
CA ASP A 125 28.16 2.18 24.33
C ASP A 125 29.58 1.69 24.00
N GLU A 126 30.01 0.57 24.57
CA GLU A 126 31.30 -0.06 24.27
C GLU A 126 31.35 -0.64 22.85
N GLU A 127 30.25 -1.22 22.37
CA GLU A 127 30.13 -1.76 21.01
C GLU A 127 30.01 -0.64 19.96
N TRP A 128 29.53 0.53 20.37
CA TRP A 128 29.42 1.73 19.53
C TRP A 128 30.77 2.42 19.29
N ASP A 129 31.80 2.18 20.12
CA ASP A 129 33.14 2.77 20.00
C ASP A 129 34.00 2.08 18.93
N ILE A 130 33.51 2.10 17.69
CA ILE A 130 34.22 1.56 16.52
C ILE A 130 35.22 2.60 15.98
N PRO A 131 36.52 2.24 15.80
CA PRO A 131 37.55 3.16 15.29
C PRO A 131 37.21 3.82 13.94
N ALA A 132 36.38 3.16 13.13
CA ALA A 132 35.91 3.65 11.83
C ALA A 132 35.03 4.92 11.94
N LEU A 133 34.31 5.11 13.06
CA LEU A 133 33.45 6.28 13.31
C LEU A 133 34.17 7.43 14.00
N ARG A 134 35.41 7.21 14.49
CA ARG A 134 36.23 8.27 15.13
C ARG A 134 36.85 9.27 14.18
N LYS A 135 36.78 9.05 12.86
CA LYS A 135 37.21 10.07 11.89
C LYS A 135 36.20 11.21 11.87
N ARG A 136 36.39 12.20 12.75
CA ARG A 136 35.72 13.49 12.62
C ARG A 136 36.09 14.06 11.24
N PRO A 137 35.14 14.35 10.34
CA PRO A 137 35.44 15.28 9.27
C PRO A 137 35.81 16.59 9.95
N VAL A 138 37.03 17.07 9.70
CA VAL A 138 37.37 18.47 9.99
C VAL A 138 36.46 19.29 9.09
N ILE A 139 35.38 19.82 9.66
CA ILE A 139 34.57 20.82 8.98
C ILE A 139 35.36 22.10 9.16
N ASP A 140 36.22 22.40 8.19
CA ASP A 140 36.83 23.73 8.07
C ASP A 140 35.71 24.71 7.75
N VAL A 141 35.28 25.45 8.78
CA VAL A 141 34.36 26.57 8.65
C VAL A 141 35.18 27.76 8.15
N TRP A 142 34.93 28.19 6.92
CA TRP A 142 35.25 29.55 6.44
C TRP A 142 34.05 30.45 6.69
#